data_AF-A0A7S3NUX6-F1
#
_entry.id   AF-A0A7S3NUX6-F1
#
_cell.length_a   1.000
_cell.length_b   1.000
_cell.length_c   1.000
_cell.angle_alpha   90.00
_cell.angle_beta   90.00
_cell.angle_gamma   90.00
#
_symmetry.space_group_name_H-M   'P 1'
#
loop_
_entity.id
_entity.type
_entity.pdbx_description
1 polymer ?
#
loop_
_entity_poly.entity_id
_entity_poly.type
_entity_poly.pdbx_seq_one_letter_code
_entity_poly.pdbx_strand_id
1 'polypeptide(L)'
;MKPENILVNCLGEFKLTDFGISKQLYNTLNICKSFVGTLAYMSPERMNSESYSYPSDIWSLGLIIYEMGMGQFSYPQCKTFIEMREVVLNTDPPTFPDYCGFSENMHDFLKQC
;
A
#
# COMPACT_ATOMS: atom_id res chain seq x y z
N MET A 1 3.19 -1.13 -5.68
CA MET A 1 4.43 -0.48 -5.15
C MET A 1 4.59 -0.74 -3.64
N LYS A 2 5.78 -0.56 -3.03
CA LYS A 2 6.01 -0.62 -1.56
C LYS A 2 7.19 0.27 -1.13
N PRO A 3 7.32 0.69 0.14
CA PRO A 3 8.37 1.61 0.58
C PRO A 3 9.80 1.12 0.31
N GLU A 4 10.07 -0.19 0.45
CA GLU A 4 11.42 -0.74 0.24
C GLU A 4 11.89 -0.61 -1.23
N ASN A 5 10.96 -0.33 -2.14
CA ASN A 5 11.24 -0.12 -3.56
C ASN A 5 11.46 1.37 -3.89
N ILE A 6 11.43 2.27 -2.89
CA ILE A 6 11.70 3.69 -3.04
C ILE A 6 13.05 4.00 -2.37
N LEU A 7 14.08 4.20 -3.18
CA LEU A 7 15.41 4.55 -2.72
C LEU A 7 15.59 6.06 -2.68
N VAL A 8 16.31 6.56 -1.69
CA VAL A 8 16.68 7.98 -1.57
C VAL A 8 18.20 8.08 -1.53
N ASN A 9 18.79 8.92 -2.37
CA ASN A 9 20.23 9.18 -2.32
C ASN A 9 20.58 10.34 -1.36
N CYS A 10 21.87 10.60 -1.17
CA CYS A 10 22.35 11.67 -0.28
C CYS A 10 21.98 13.09 -0.74
N LEU A 11 21.46 13.25 -1.97
CA LEU A 11 20.98 14.50 -2.53
C LEU A 11 19.47 14.69 -2.33
N GLY A 12 18.78 13.73 -1.71
CA GLY A 12 17.32 13.74 -1.53
C GLY A 12 16.54 13.34 -2.78
N GLU A 13 17.18 12.74 -3.79
CA GLU A 13 16.51 12.27 -4.99
C GLU A 13 15.90 10.89 -4.77
N PHE A 14 14.63 10.75 -5.13
CA PHE A 14 13.90 9.48 -5.07
C PHE A 14 14.12 8.69 -6.37
N LYS A 15 14.37 7.39 -6.25
CA LYS A 15 14.46 6.44 -7.36
C LYS A 15 13.66 5.20 -7.04
N LEU A 16 12.83 4.77 -7.98
CA LEU A 16 12.14 3.49 -7.90
C LEU A 16 13.11 2.36 -8.27
N THR A 17 13.04 1.28 -7.52
CA THR A 17 13.76 0.03 -7.79
C THR A 17 12.77 -1.13 -7.84
N ASP A 18 13.24 -2.28 -8.30
CA ASP A 18 12.48 -3.53 -8.33
C ASP A 18 11.08 -3.37 -8.96
N PHE A 19 11.07 -3.08 -10.26
CA PHE A 19 9.88 -2.86 -11.09
C PHE A 19 8.98 -4.10 -11.23
N GLY A 20 9.27 -5.19 -10.49
CA GLY A 20 8.42 -6.36 -10.37
C GLY A 20 8.06 -6.96 -11.72
N ILE A 21 8.88 -7.87 -12.25
CA ILE A 21 8.42 -8.77 -13.31
C ILE A 21 7.23 -9.54 -12.71
N SER A 22 6.02 -9.17 -13.12
CA SER A 22 4.74 -9.55 -12.49
C SER A 22 4.61 -11.06 -12.32
N LYS A 23 4.95 -11.58 -11.14
CA LYS A 23 4.55 -12.94 -10.73
C LYS A 23 3.06 -12.89 -10.48
N GLN A 24 2.28 -13.32 -11.47
CA GLN A 24 0.89 -13.68 -11.32
C GLN A 24 0.80 -14.65 -10.13
N LEU A 25 0.04 -14.26 -9.10
CA LEU A 25 -0.07 -14.97 -7.82
C LEU A 25 -0.87 -16.27 -7.98
N TYR A 26 -0.39 -17.20 -8.81
CA TYR A 26 -0.87 -18.58 -8.83
C TYR A 26 -0.16 -19.34 -7.72
N ASN A 27 -0.68 -19.27 -6.49
CA ASN A 27 -0.69 -20.38 -5.52
C ASN A 27 -1.09 -19.90 -4.12
N THR A 28 -2.33 -20.19 -3.75
CA THR A 28 -2.97 -19.86 -2.46
C THR A 28 -2.33 -20.57 -1.25
N LEU A 29 -1.45 -21.56 -1.46
CA LEU A 29 -0.96 -22.46 -0.40
C LEU A 29 0.44 -22.14 0.16
N ASN A 30 1.28 -21.35 -0.52
CA ASN A 30 2.63 -20.99 -0.05
C ASN A 30 2.71 -19.60 0.63
N ILE A 31 1.57 -18.93 0.81
CA ILE A 31 1.45 -17.55 1.30
C ILE A 31 1.62 -17.42 2.82
N CYS A 32 1.59 -18.53 3.56
CA CYS A 32 1.34 -18.49 5.01
C CYS A 32 2.55 -18.19 5.92
N LYS A 33 3.76 -17.88 5.42
CA LYS A 33 4.95 -17.78 6.32
C LYS A 33 5.86 -16.55 6.21
N SER A 34 5.68 -15.65 5.24
CA SER A 34 6.56 -14.47 5.11
C SER A 34 5.91 -13.23 4.48
N PHE A 35 4.58 -13.17 4.41
CA PHE A 35 3.90 -12.51 3.30
C PHE A 35 3.01 -11.30 3.65
N VAL A 36 3.16 -10.71 4.84
CA VAL A 36 2.38 -9.50 5.18
C VAL A 36 3.02 -8.24 4.59
N GLY A 37 4.36 -8.12 4.62
CA GLY A 37 5.05 -6.90 4.18
C GLY A 37 4.84 -6.55 2.69
N THR A 38 5.03 -7.51 1.77
CA THR A 38 4.87 -7.25 0.33
C THR A 38 3.41 -7.09 -0.10
N LEU A 39 2.46 -7.69 0.64
CA LEU A 39 1.02 -7.58 0.32
C LEU A 39 0.32 -6.40 0.97
N ALA A 40 0.91 -5.80 2.02
CA ALA A 40 0.36 -4.66 2.74
C ALA A 40 -0.10 -3.52 1.81
N TYR A 41 0.66 -3.28 0.75
CA TYR A 41 0.40 -2.18 -0.19
C TYR A 41 -0.41 -2.61 -1.42
N MET A 42 -0.93 -3.85 -1.44
CA MET A 42 -1.69 -4.35 -2.58
C MET A 42 -3.06 -3.66 -2.69
N SER A 43 -3.48 -3.36 -3.91
CA SER A 43 -4.76 -2.72 -4.18
C SER A 43 -5.94 -3.71 -4.13
N PRO A 44 -7.17 -3.23 -3.87
CA PRO A 44 -8.39 -4.04 -3.79
C PRO A 44 -8.57 -5.01 -4.96
N GLU A 45 -8.41 -4.51 -6.19
CA GLU A 45 -8.58 -5.26 -7.42
C GLU A 45 -7.55 -6.40 -7.54
N ARG A 46 -6.30 -6.15 -7.11
CA ARG A 46 -5.27 -7.20 -7.07
C ARG A 46 -5.56 -8.26 -6.02
N MET A 47 -6.14 -7.88 -4.88
CA MET A 47 -6.57 -8.83 -3.84
C MET A 47 -7.74 -9.70 -4.30
N ASN A 48 -8.53 -9.24 -5.26
CA ASN A 48 -9.56 -10.02 -5.95
C ASN A 48 -9.07 -10.78 -7.19
N SER A 49 -7.74 -10.83 -7.41
CA SER A 49 -7.12 -11.46 -8.58
C SER A 49 -7.57 -10.85 -9.91
N GLU A 50 -8.01 -9.59 -9.90
CA GLU A 50 -8.28 -8.83 -11.11
C GLU A 50 -6.97 -8.34 -11.75
N SER A 51 -7.09 -7.84 -12.98
CA SER A 51 -5.94 -7.38 -13.76
C SER A 51 -5.29 -6.18 -13.08
N TYR A 52 -4.01 -6.33 -12.74
CA TYR A 52 -3.16 -5.22 -12.33
C TYR A 52 -3.07 -4.16 -13.43
N SER A 53 -3.23 -2.90 -13.04
CA SER A 53 -3.14 -1.75 -13.94
C SER A 53 -2.53 -0.55 -13.21
N TYR A 54 -2.31 0.57 -13.92
CA TYR A 54 -1.67 1.76 -13.33
C TYR A 54 -2.31 2.26 -12.01
N PRO A 55 -3.65 2.28 -11.84
CA PRO A 55 -4.29 2.62 -10.57
C PRO A 55 -3.84 1.79 -9.36
N SER A 56 -3.44 0.53 -9.57
CA SER A 56 -2.98 -0.34 -8.48
C SER A 56 -1.72 0.20 -7.79
N ASP A 57 -0.85 0.89 -8.53
CA ASP A 57 0.32 1.55 -7.95
C ASP A 57 -0.01 2.89 -7.31
N ILE A 58 -1.05 3.57 -7.76
CA ILE A 58 -1.55 4.81 -7.13
C ILE A 58 -2.11 4.50 -5.75
N TRP A 59 -2.91 3.44 -5.62
CA TRP A 59 -3.35 2.91 -4.32
C TRP A 59 -2.16 2.63 -3.39
N SER A 60 -1.17 1.89 -3.92
CA SER A 60 0.04 1.56 -3.15
C SER A 60 0.75 2.82 -2.66
N LEU A 61 0.87 3.83 -3.52
CA LEU A 61 1.48 5.11 -3.20
C LEU A 61 0.71 5.86 -2.11
N GLY A 62 -0.63 5.84 -2.15
CA GLY A 62 -1.48 6.41 -1.11
C GLY A 62 -1.18 5.81 0.27
N LEU A 63 -1.10 4.49 0.36
CA LEU A 63 -0.74 3.80 1.61
C LEU A 63 0.67 4.15 2.09
N ILE A 64 1.66 4.28 1.19
CA ILE A 64 3.03 4.69 1.53
C ILE A 64 3.03 6.13 2.08
N ILE A 65 2.27 7.03 1.46
CA ILE A 65 2.15 8.43 1.90
C ILE A 65 1.48 8.52 3.27
N TYR A 66 0.41 7.75 3.48
CA TYR A 66 -0.23 7.63 4.78
C TYR A 66 0.77 7.19 5.85
N GLU A 67 1.54 6.12 5.59
CA GLU A 67 2.52 5.60 6.53
C GLU A 67 3.65 6.58 6.81
N MET A 68 4.15 7.30 5.80
CA MET A 68 5.15 8.35 6.00
C MET A 68 4.63 9.48 6.88
N GLY A 69 3.35 9.86 6.73
CA GLY A 69 2.74 10.91 7.55
C GLY A 69 2.44 10.46 8.98
N MET A 70 1.96 9.23 9.17
CA MET A 70 1.54 8.71 10.47
C MET A 70 2.66 8.00 11.24
N GLY A 71 3.77 7.67 10.58
CA GLY A 71 4.88 6.87 11.14
C GLY A 71 4.53 5.40 11.38
N GLN A 72 3.33 4.96 10.98
CA GLN A 72 2.85 3.60 11.12
C GLN A 72 1.95 3.24 9.94
N PHE A 73 1.99 1.98 9.53
CA PHE A 73 1.13 1.45 8.47
C PHE A 73 -0.36 1.54 8.86
N SER A 74 -1.26 1.65 7.88
CA SER A 74 -2.70 1.90 8.09
C SER A 74 -3.49 0.74 8.69
N TYR A 75 -2.97 -0.48 8.62
CA TYR A 75 -3.66 -1.69 9.11
C TYR A 75 -2.79 -2.53 10.05
N PRO A 76 -2.28 -1.97 11.17
CA PRO A 76 -1.33 -2.66 12.05
C PRO A 76 -1.93 -3.89 12.76
N GLN A 77 -3.26 -3.98 12.83
CA GLN A 77 -4.00 -5.11 13.40
C GLN A 77 -4.06 -6.33 12.48
N CYS A 78 -3.89 -6.15 11.17
CA CYS A 78 -4.02 -7.24 10.20
C CYS A 78 -2.72 -8.06 10.18
N LYS A 79 -2.80 -9.32 10.65
CA LYS A 79 -1.66 -10.23 10.74
C LYS A 79 -1.61 -11.23 9.60
N THR A 80 -2.73 -11.39 8.89
CA THR A 80 -2.86 -12.33 7.79
C THR A 80 -3.34 -11.61 6.53
N PHE A 81 -3.05 -12.21 5.37
CA PHE A 81 -3.58 -11.71 4.10
C PHE A 81 -5.11 -11.70 4.06
N ILE A 82 -5.76 -12.68 4.70
CA ILE A 82 -7.23 -12.77 4.72
C ILE A 82 -7.83 -11.59 5.48
N GLU A 83 -7.30 -11.27 6.67
CA GLU A 83 -7.74 -10.10 7.45
C GLU A 83 -7.52 -8.79 6.68
N MET A 84 -6.35 -8.67 6.03
CA MET A 84 -6.02 -7.49 5.24
C MET A 84 -6.95 -7.33 4.04
N ARG A 85 -7.21 -8.41 3.30
CA ARG A 85 -8.16 -8.43 2.20
C ARG A 85 -9.56 -8.06 2.66
N GLU A 86 -10.01 -8.63 3.78
CA GLU A 86 -11.34 -8.35 4.34
C GLU A 86 -11.49 -6.87 4.68
N VAL A 87 -10.52 -6.27 5.37
CA VAL A 87 -10.56 -4.86 5.74
C VAL A 87 -10.50 -3.96 4.50
N VAL A 88 -9.55 -4.21 3.59
CA VAL A 88 -9.38 -3.38 2.38
C VAL A 88 -10.60 -3.41 1.46
N LEU A 89 -11.31 -4.54 1.37
CA LEU A 89 -12.48 -4.67 0.50
C LEU A 89 -13.79 -4.16 1.12
N ASN A 90 -13.91 -4.19 2.46
CA ASN A 90 -15.17 -3.95 3.15
C ASN A 90 -15.18 -2.70 4.05
N THR A 91 -14.09 -1.93 4.07
CA THR A 91 -14.00 -0.67 4.84
C THR A 91 -13.51 0.48 3.97
N ASP A 92 -13.78 1.71 4.40
CA ASP A 92 -13.29 2.89 3.71
C ASP A 92 -11.75 2.94 3.75
N PRO A 93 -11.09 3.41 2.66
CA PRO A 93 -9.64 3.59 2.65
C PRO A 93 -9.15 4.52 3.77
N PRO A 94 -7.92 4.32 4.26
CA PRO A 94 -7.38 5.11 5.35
C PRO A 94 -7.20 6.56 4.92
N THR A 95 -7.62 7.48 5.78
CA THR A 95 -7.39 8.92 5.61
C THR A 95 -6.69 9.49 6.83
N PHE A 96 -5.97 10.59 6.65
CA PHE A 96 -5.32 11.26 7.78
C PHE A 96 -6.38 11.76 8.78
N PRO A 97 -6.17 11.55 10.09
CA PRO A 97 -7.07 12.09 11.11
C PRO A 97 -7.00 13.62 11.16
N ASP A 98 -8.11 14.31 11.38
CA ASP A 98 -8.16 15.79 11.36
C ASP A 98 -7.16 16.48 12.32
N TYR A 99 -6.75 15.81 13.39
CA TYR A 99 -5.81 16.33 14.39
C TYR A 99 -4.32 16.24 13.98
N CYS A 100 -4.00 15.67 12.82
CA CYS A 100 -2.62 15.47 12.36
C CYS A 100 -1.92 16.77 11.91
N GLY A 101 -2.66 17.85 11.69
CA GLY A 101 -2.12 19.14 11.26
C GLY A 101 -1.61 19.19 9.81
N PHE A 102 -1.87 18.16 9.00
CA PHE A 102 -1.57 18.20 7.56
C PHE A 102 -2.47 19.18 6.82
N SER A 103 -1.99 19.71 5.69
CA SER A 103 -2.76 20.66 4.87
C SER A 103 -3.99 20.01 4.24
N GLU A 104 -4.99 20.82 3.86
CA GLU A 104 -6.15 20.33 3.11
C GLU A 104 -5.74 19.65 1.81
N ASN A 105 -4.74 20.20 1.11
CA ASN A 105 -4.17 19.60 -0.10
C ASN A 105 -3.61 18.19 0.14
N MET A 106 -3.01 17.93 1.31
CA MET A 106 -2.48 16.61 1.65
C MET A 106 -3.60 15.61 1.92
N HIS A 107 -4.66 16.04 2.60
CA HIS A 107 -5.86 15.21 2.82
C HIS A 107 -6.55 14.89 1.49
N ASP A 108 -6.71 15.89 0.63
CA ASP A 108 -7.32 15.74 -0.70
C ASP A 108 -6.49 14.83 -1.60
N PHE A 109 -5.16 15.02 -1.63
CA PHE A 109 -4.26 14.17 -2.39
C PHE A 109 -4.37 12.70 -1.98
N LEU A 110 -4.39 12.41 -0.68
CA LEU A 110 -4.52 11.03 -0.18
C LEU A 110 -5.88 10.43 -0.55
N LYS A 111 -6.97 11.20 -0.49
CA LYS A 111 -8.32 10.74 -0.88
C LYS A 111 -8.45 10.40 -2.36
N GLN A 112 -7.59 10.98 -3.21
CA GLN A 112 -7.57 10.71 -4.65
C GLN A 112 -6.70 9.50 -5.02
N CYS A 113 -5.89 9.00 -4.09
CA CYS A 113 -5.04 7.82 -4.30
C CYS A 113 -5.84 6.52 -4.12
#